data_AF-A0A5E9B6J6-F1
#
_entry.id   AF-A0A5E9B6J6-F1
#
_cell.length_a   1.000
_cell.length_b   1.000
_cell.length_c   1.000
_cell.angle_alpha   90.00
_cell.angle_beta   90.00
_cell.angle_gamma   90.00
#
_symmetry.space_group_name_H-M   'P 1'
#
loop_
_entity.id
_entity.type
_entity.pdbx_description
1 polymer ?
#
loop_
_entity_poly.entity_id
_entity_poly.type
_entity_poly.pdbx_seq_one_letter_code
_entity_poly.pdbx_strand_id
1 'polypeptide(L)' 'MTAGNGTLTPACLTSALDKLLADNPGPVSITAGVAALRAAGAQEPADELQSIVGTYAAERYRPIRFDRFTDSR' A
#
# COMPACT_ATOMS: atom_id res chain seq x y z
N MET A 1 -21.76 -5.09 21.99
CA MET A 1 -21.04 -5.41 20.75
C MET A 1 -21.17 -4.20 19.84
N THR A 2 -20.31 -3.20 20.06
CA THR A 2 -20.41 -1.92 19.35
C THR A 2 -19.44 -1.98 18.18
N ALA A 3 -19.95 -1.77 16.96
CA ALA A 3 -19.15 -1.62 15.77
C ALA A 3 -18.12 -0.52 16.00
N GLY A 4 -16.85 -0.90 16.13
CA GLY A 4 -15.74 0.05 16.15
C GLY A 4 -15.56 0.57 14.74
N ASN A 5 -15.66 1.88 14.56
CA ASN A 5 -15.37 2.58 13.32
C ASN A 5 -14.09 2.00 12.69
N GLY A 6 -14.24 1.43 11.49
CA GLY A 6 -13.26 0.60 10.80
C GLY A 6 -12.05 1.36 10.29
N THR A 7 -11.33 2.06 11.17
CA THR A 7 -9.98 2.54 10.88
C THR A 7 -9.07 1.32 10.92
N LEU A 8 -8.60 0.87 9.76
CA LEU A 8 -7.56 -0.16 9.71
C LEU A 8 -6.36 0.32 10.54
N THR A 9 -5.88 -0.54 11.41
CA THR A 9 -4.70 -0.21 12.21
C THR A 9 -3.47 -0.17 11.30
N PRO A 10 -2.48 0.69 11.58
CA PRO A 10 -1.24 0.75 10.79
C PRO A 10 -0.54 -0.62 10.68
N ALA A 11 -0.70 -1.48 11.69
CA ALA A 11 -0.20 -2.86 11.66
C ALA A 11 -0.80 -3.73 10.54
N CYS A 12 -2.09 -3.54 10.20
CA CYS A 12 -2.73 -4.27 9.10
C CYS A 12 -2.20 -3.83 7.73
N LEU A 13 -1.98 -2.52 7.57
CA LEU A 13 -1.43 -1.95 6.34
C LEU A 13 0.00 -2.43 6.09
N THR A 14 0.85 -2.39 7.13
CA THR A 14 2.23 -2.90 7.05
C THR A 14 2.26 -4.40 6.73
N SER A 15 1.36 -5.19 7.32
CA SER A 15 1.29 -6.63 7.06
C SER A 15 0.90 -6.94 5.61
N ALA A 16 -0.01 -6.15 5.02
CA ALA A 16 -0.40 -6.29 3.62
C ALA A 16 0.77 -5.99 2.67
N LEU A 17 1.55 -4.95 2.96
CA LEU A 17 2.73 -4.57 2.18
C LEU A 17 3.89 -5.57 2.35
N ASP A 18 4.08 -6.12 3.55
CA ASP A 18 5.09 -7.15 3.82
C ASP A 18 4.79 -8.43 3.02
N LYS A 19 3.51 -8.83 2.98
CA LYS A 19 3.06 -9.96 2.13
C LYS A 19 3.31 -9.69 0.64
N LEU A 20 3.04 -8.48 0.16
CA LEU A 20 3.33 -8.09 -1.22
C LEU A 20 4.83 -8.19 -1.54
N LEU A 21 5.69 -7.74 -0.62
CA LEU A 21 7.14 -7.81 -0.78
C LEU A 21 7.67 -9.24 -0.71
N ALA A 22 7.07 -10.11 0.11
CA ALA A 22 7.41 -11.53 0.16
C ALA A 22 7.08 -12.26 -1.16
N ASP A 23 5.95 -11.91 -1.78
CA ASP A 23 5.55 -12.46 -3.08
C ASP A 23 6.40 -11.89 -4.23
N ASN A 24 6.79 -10.62 -4.12
CA ASN A 24 7.57 -9.89 -5.13
C ASN A 24 8.80 -9.23 -4.49
N PRO A 25 9.91 -9.98 -4.29
CA PRO A 25 11.13 -9.45 -3.70
C PRO A 25 11.86 -8.56 -4.70
N GLY A 26 11.39 -7.33 -4.86
CA GLY A 26 11.90 -6.36 -5.83
C GLY A 26 11.48 -4.93 -5.50
N PRO A 27 11.53 -4.03 -6.49
CA PRO A 27 11.03 -2.67 -6.32
C PRO A 27 9.55 -2.65 -5.92
N VAL A 28 9.20 -1.81 -4.95
CA VAL A 28 7.80 -1.66 -4.51
C VAL A 28 7.03 -0.88 -5.57
N SER A 29 6.07 -1.54 -6.22
CA SER A 29 5.17 -0.88 -7.17
C SER A 29 4.09 -0.08 -6.43
N ILE A 30 3.92 1.19 -6.80
CA ILE A 30 2.87 2.05 -6.24
C ILE A 30 1.47 1.46 -6.49
N THR A 31 1.17 1.06 -7.73
CA THR A 31 -0.12 0.46 -8.10
C THR A 31 -0.39 -0.82 -7.31
N ALA A 32 0.62 -1.69 -7.18
CA ALA A 32 0.47 -2.95 -6.47
C ALA A 32 0.33 -2.75 -4.95
N GLY A 33 1.09 -1.80 -4.38
CA GLY A 33 0.98 -1.42 -2.97
C GLY A 33 -0.40 -0.85 -2.64
N VAL A 34 -0.91 0.08 -3.45
CA VAL A 34 -2.27 0.64 -3.28
C VAL A 34 -3.32 -0.46 -3.39
N ALA A 35 -3.21 -1.37 -4.36
CA ALA A 35 -4.12 -2.51 -4.50
C ALA A 35 -4.09 -3.43 -3.27
N ALA A 36 -2.90 -3.70 -2.72
CA ALA A 36 -2.76 -4.49 -1.49
C ALA A 36 -3.40 -3.81 -0.28
N LEU A 37 -3.24 -2.49 -0.14
CA LEU A 37 -3.89 -1.71 0.93
C LEU A 37 -5.41 -1.71 0.78
N ARG A 38 -5.93 -1.56 -0.44
CA ARG A 38 -7.38 -1.68 -0.73
C ARG A 38 -7.91 -3.07 -0.40
N ALA A 39 -7.18 -4.13 -0.77
CA ALA A 39 -7.55 -5.51 -0.46
C ALA A 39 -7.53 -5.79 1.06
N ALA A 40 -6.67 -5.09 1.80
CA ALA A 40 -6.68 -5.10 3.26
C ALA A 40 -7.85 -4.31 3.87
N GLY A 41 -8.58 -3.52 3.05
CA GLY A 41 -9.78 -2.77 3.43
C GLY A 41 -9.59 -1.26 3.54
N ALA A 42 -8.44 -0.72 3.09
CA ALA A 42 -8.15 0.71 3.24
C ALA A 42 -9.14 1.55 2.42
N GLN A 43 -9.73 2.56 3.05
CA GLN A 43 -10.75 3.42 2.44
C GLN A 43 -10.20 4.79 2.03
N GLU A 44 -9.02 5.13 2.53
CA GLU A 44 -8.29 6.37 2.28
C GLU A 44 -8.17 6.70 0.78
N PRO A 45 -8.07 7.99 0.41
CA PRO A 45 -7.90 8.38 -0.98
C PRO A 45 -6.60 7.83 -1.56
N ALA A 46 -6.55 7.69 -2.88
CA ALA A 46 -5.41 7.09 -3.56
C ALA A 46 -4.09 7.81 -3.25
N ASP A 47 -4.08 9.14 -3.16
CA ASP A 47 -2.90 9.94 -2.79
C ASP A 47 -2.33 9.58 -1.41
N GLU A 48 -3.21 9.37 -0.43
CA GLU A 48 -2.82 8.97 0.92
C GLU A 48 -2.23 7.56 0.92
N LEU A 49 -2.87 6.63 0.19
CA LEU A 49 -2.37 5.27 0.04
C LEU A 49 -1.02 5.25 -0.69
N GLN A 50 -0.82 6.09 -1.70
CA GLN A 50 0.47 6.24 -2.37
C GLN A 50 1.56 6.73 -1.42
N SER A 51 1.24 7.71 -0.57
CA SER A 51 2.14 8.22 0.46
C SER A 51 2.53 7.15 1.49
N ILE A 52 1.58 6.31 1.90
CA ILE A 52 1.82 5.16 2.79
C ILE A 52 2.77 4.15 2.12
N VAL A 53 2.51 3.78 0.86
CA VAL A 53 3.37 2.84 0.12
C VAL A 53 4.78 3.41 -0.05
N GLY A 54 4.89 4.70 -0.37
CA GLY A 54 6.19 5.39 -0.50
C GLY A 54 6.98 5.42 0.80
N THR A 55 6.31 5.71 1.91
CA THR A 55 6.92 5.67 3.25
C THR A 55 7.42 4.27 3.59
N TYR A 56 6.60 3.24 3.38
CA TYR A 56 7.00 1.85 3.61
C TYR A 56 8.22 1.43 2.76
N ALA A 57 8.25 1.81 1.49
CA ALA A 57 9.39 1.50 0.62
C ALA A 57 10.68 2.18 1.11
N ALA A 58 10.59 3.44 1.56
CA ALA A 58 11.71 4.16 2.14
C ALA A 58 12.22 3.50 3.44
N GLU A 59 11.32 3.13 4.35
CA GLU A 59 11.66 2.45 5.61
C GLU A 59 12.33 1.09 5.39
N ARG A 60 11.95 0.37 4.32
CA ARG A 60 12.54 -0.93 3.96
C ARG A 60 13.77 -0.82 3.06
N TYR A 61 14.25 0.40 2.81
CA TYR A 61 15.36 0.69 1.89
C TYR A 61 15.15 0.01 0.53
N ARG A 62 13.91 0.05 0.02
CA ARG A 62 13.54 -0.55 -1.27
C ARG A 62 13.33 0.54 -2.32
N PRO A 63 13.79 0.32 -3.56
CA PRO A 63 13.47 1.22 -4.65
C PRO A 63 11.97 1.20 -4.94
N ILE A 64 11.39 2.37 -5.21
CA ILE A 64 10.00 2.51 -5.64
C ILE A 64 9.94 2.39 -7.16
N ARG A 65 9.00 1.58 -7.65
CA ARG A 65 8.62 1.54 -9.05
C ARG A 65 7.35 2.36 -9.24
N PHE A 66 7.49 3.50 -9.89
CA PHE A 66 6.36 4.28 -10.39
C PHE A 66 5.82 3.59 -11.63
N ASP A 67 4.97 2.58 -11.41
CA ASP A 67 4.15 2.04 -12.47
C ASP A 67 3.15 3.14 -12.84
N ARG A 68 3.46 3.83 -13.95
CA ARG A 68 2.72 4.99 -14.43
C ARG A 68 1.25 4.57 -14.53
N PHE A 69 0.36 5.21 -13.76
CA PHE A 69 -1.05 5.27 -14.12
C PHE A 69 -1.05 5.74 -15.58
N THR A 70 -1.29 4.82 -16.50
CA THR A 70 -1.46 5.19 -17.89
C THR A 70 -2.80 5.88 -17.93
N ASP A 71 -2.78 7.18 -17.62
CA ASP A 71 -3.71 8.18 -18.11
C ASP A 71 -3.66 8.07 -19.64
N SER A 72 -4.39 7.08 -20.14
CA SER A 72 -4.77 6.98 -21.53
C SER A 72 -6.03 7.84 -21.62
N ARG A 73 -5.82 9.16 -21.63
CA ARG A 73 -6.83 10.10 -22.09
C ARG A 73 -7.25 9.79 -23.53
#